data_AF-A0A382DN94-F1
#
_entry.id   AF-A0A382DN94-F1
#
_cell.length_a   1.000
_cell.length_b   1.000
_cell.length_c   1.000
_cell.angle_alpha   90.00
_cell.angle_beta   90.00
_cell.angle_gamma   90.00
#
_symmetry.space_group_name_H-M   'P 1'
#
loop_
_entity.id
_entity.type
_entity.pdbx_description
1 polymer ?
#
loop_
_entity_poly.entity_id
_entity_poly.type
_entity_poly.pdbx_seq_one_letter_code
_entity_poly.pdbx_strand_id
1 'polypeptide(L)' 'VLAATQRPLVGHLDPTFVGMMEEIKSMLRRVFQTENDMTFPVSGTGSAGMEACFVNLLEPGDEVVI' A
#
# COMPACT_ATOMS: atom_id res chain seq x y z
N VAL A 1 4.33 16.09 7.48
CA VAL A 1 4.64 15.44 6.19
C VAL A 1 5.81 16.12 5.49
N LEU A 2 5.74 17.40 5.11
CA LEU A 2 6.81 18.11 4.37
C LEU A 2 8.22 17.96 4.99
N ALA A 3 8.35 18.14 6.30
CA ALA A 3 9.64 17.96 6.99
C ALA A 3 10.15 16.50 7.00
N ALA A 4 9.26 15.51 6.95
CA ALA A 4 9.65 14.10 6.92
C ALA A 4 10.22 13.71 5.54
N THR A 5 9.68 14.28 4.46
CA THR A 5 10.15 14.07 3.08
C THR A 5 11.56 14.60 2.84
N GLN A 6 12.07 15.50 3.69
CA GLN A 6 13.44 16.04 3.61
C GLN A 6 14.50 15.18 4.29
N ARG A 7 14.11 14.09 4.96
CA ARG A 7 15.07 13.21 5.64
C ARG A 7 15.86 12.37 4.62
N PRO A 8 17.12 12.00 4.91
CA PRO A 8 17.88 11.06 4.08
C PRO A 8 17.15 9.73 3.89
N LEU A 9 17.33 9.13 2.72
CA LEU A 9 16.76 7.82 2.41
C LEU A 9 17.51 6.69 3.13
N VAL A 10 16.78 5.62 3.44
CA VAL A 10 17.32 4.34 3.91
C VAL A 10 17.14 3.29 2.82
N GLY A 11 17.96 2.23 2.84
CA GLY A 11 17.84 1.13 1.88
C GLY A 11 16.54 0.34 2.08
N HIS A 12 15.97 -0.21 1.00
CA HIS A 12 14.70 -0.96 1.06
C HIS A 12 14.79 -2.29 1.83
N LEU A 13 15.99 -2.82 2.04
CA LEU A 13 16.26 -3.99 2.88
C LEU A 13 16.84 -3.62 4.26
N ASP A 14 16.98 -2.32 4.56
CA ASP A 14 17.43 -1.88 5.87
C ASP A 14 16.41 -2.32 6.93
N PRO A 15 16.84 -2.91 8.07
CA PRO A 15 15.92 -3.33 9.13
C PRO A 15 14.99 -2.22 9.61
N THR A 16 15.47 -0.97 9.59
CA THR A 16 14.67 0.22 9.94
C THR A 16 13.53 0.42 8.95
N PHE A 17 13.79 0.25 7.65
CA PHE A 17 12.77 0.35 6.62
C PHE A 17 11.72 -0.75 6.75
N VAL A 18 12.17 -1.99 6.97
CA VAL A 18 11.27 -3.14 7.17
C VAL A 18 10.35 -2.91 8.38
N GLY A 19 10.90 -2.44 9.50
CA GLY A 19 10.12 -2.10 10.68
C GLY A 19 9.08 -1.01 10.42
N MET A 20 9.44 0.05 9.69
CA MET A 20 8.50 1.10 9.29
C MET A 20 7.38 0.57 8.40
N MET A 21 7.67 -0.37 7.49
CA MET A 21 6.64 -0.98 6.65
C MET A 21 5.62 -1.78 7.47
N GLU A 22 6.05 -2.52 8.50
CA GLU A 22 5.12 -3.24 9.39
C GLU A 22 4.25 -2.27 10.22
N GLU A 23 4.82 -1.16 10.69
CA GLU A 23 4.07 -0.11 11.36
C GLU A 23 3.02 0.52 10.43
N ILE A 24 3.39 0.83 9.18
CA ILE A 24 2.48 1.37 8.17
C ILE A 24 1.30 0.41 7.91
N LYS A 25 1.53 -0.89 7.78
CA LYS A 25 0.45 -1.88 7.62
C LYS A 25 -0.53 -1.86 8.80
N SER A 26 -0.02 -1.78 10.03
CA SER A 26 -0.83 -1.64 11.24
C SER A 26 -1.68 -0.35 11.23
N MET A 27 -1.06 0.79 10.88
CA MET A 27 -1.75 2.07 10.79
C MET A 27 -2.82 2.08 9.69
N LEU A 28 -2.55 1.49 8.52
CA LEU A 28 -3.52 1.40 7.44
C LEU A 28 -4.73 0.54 7.82
N ARG A 29 -4.53 -0.59 8.49
CA ARG A 29 -5.62 -1.41 9.04
C ARG A 29 -6.55 -0.60 9.95
N ARG A 30 -5.96 0.25 10.80
CA ARG A 30 -6.73 1.16 11.66
C ARG A 30 -7.52 2.21 10.86
N VAL A 31 -6.91 2.80 9.84
CA VAL A 31 -7.56 3.82 8.98
C VAL A 31 -8.73 3.21 8.21
N PHE A 32 -8.56 2.03 7.63
CA PHE A 32 -9.59 1.32 6.87
C PHE A 32 -10.56 0.52 7.74
N GLN A 33 -10.38 0.49 9.06
CA GLN A 33 -11.19 -0.28 10.01
C GLN A 33 -11.30 -1.76 9.61
N THR A 34 -10.17 -2.39 9.30
CA THR A 34 -10.09 -3.78 8.84
C THR A 34 -9.07 -4.58 9.63
N GLU A 35 -9.25 -5.90 9.66
CA GLU A 35 -8.30 -6.86 10.23
C GLU A 35 -7.45 -7.55 9.14
N ASN A 36 -7.64 -7.21 7.86
CA ASN A 36 -6.93 -7.84 6.74
C ASN A 36 -5.40 -7.72 6.88
N ASP A 37 -4.69 -8.84 6.96
CA ASP A 37 -3.23 -8.85 7.07
C ASP A 37 -2.53 -8.22 5.86
N MET A 38 -3.10 -8.42 4.67
CA MET A 38 -2.62 -7.86 3.41
C MET A 38 -3.12 -6.43 3.20
N THR A 39 -2.77 -5.52 4.12
CA THR A 39 -3.08 -4.09 4.01
C THR A 39 -1.79 -3.28 3.88
N PHE A 40 -1.43 -2.89 2.66
CA PHE A 40 -0.15 -2.23 2.36
C PHE A 40 -0.30 -1.14 1.29
N PRO A 41 0.62 -0.16 1.24
CA PRO A 41 0.57 0.90 0.23
C PRO A 41 1.10 0.43 -1.12
N VAL A 42 0.49 0.92 -2.20
CA VAL A 42 1.01 0.82 -3.57
C VAL A 42 1.65 2.16 -3.94
N SER A 43 2.90 2.14 -4.40
CA SER A 43 3.62 3.34 -4.83
C SER A 43 3.05 3.88 -6.13
N GLY A 44 2.21 4.92 -6.04
CA GLY A 44 1.60 5.58 -7.19
C GLY A 44 0.53 6.60 -6.78
N THR A 45 -0.17 7.16 -7.76
CA THR A 45 -1.39 7.94 -7.52
C THR A 45 -2.51 7.00 -7.05
N GLY A 46 -3.64 7.57 -6.58
CA GLY A 46 -4.79 6.76 -6.16
C GLY A 46 -5.31 5.80 -7.24
N SER A 47 -5.24 6.19 -8.51
CA SER A 47 -5.62 5.34 -9.65
C SER A 47 -4.74 4.09 -9.79
N ALA A 48 -3.47 4.14 -9.39
CA ALA A 48 -2.59 2.96 -9.42
C ALA A 48 -3.04 1.90 -8.41
N GLY A 49 -3.59 2.31 -7.25
CA GLY A 49 -4.20 1.38 -6.30
C GLY A 49 -5.46 0.71 -6.87
N MET A 50 -6.29 1.48 -7.57
CA MET A 50 -7.47 0.96 -8.25
C MET A 50 -7.07 -0.04 -9.35
N GLU A 51 -6.15 0.33 -10.23
CA GLU A 51 -5.63 -0.54 -11.29
C GLU A 51 -5.03 -1.82 -10.71
N ALA A 52 -4.19 -1.72 -9.67
CA ALA A 52 -3.62 -2.89 -9.01
C ALA A 52 -4.68 -3.88 -8.52
N CYS A 53 -5.82 -3.42 -7.99
CA CYS A 53 -6.93 -4.31 -7.62
C CYS A 53 -7.55 -4.97 -8.85
N PHE A 54 -7.90 -4.20 -9.89
CA PHE A 54 -8.56 -4.72 -11.08
C PHE A 54 -7.71 -5.74 -11.84
N VAL A 55 -6.44 -5.41 -12.12
CA VAL A 55 -5.57 -6.26 -12.95
C VAL A 55 -5.09 -7.54 -12.26
N ASN A 56 -5.17 -7.62 -10.93
CA ASN A 56 -4.83 -8.83 -10.18
C ASN A 56 -6.04 -9.72 -9.87
N LEU A 57 -7.26 -9.20 -9.97
CA LEU A 57 -8.48 -9.94 -9.64
C LEU A 57 -9.30 -10.37 -10.85
N LEU A 58 -9.14 -9.71 -12.00
CA LEU A 58 -9.93 -9.96 -13.20
C LEU A 58 -9.12 -10.59 -14.33
N GLU A 59 -9.78 -11.44 -15.10
CA GLU A 59 -9.30 -12.01 -16.36
C GLU A 59 -10.14 -11.53 -17.56
N PRO A 60 -9.61 -11.61 -18.80
CA PRO A 60 -10.38 -11.27 -19.99
C PRO A 60 -11.64 -12.14 -20.12
N GLY A 61 -12.82 -11.48 -20.10
CA GLY A 61 -14.12 -12.14 -20.20
C GLY A 61 -14.95 -12.09 -18.91
N ASP A 62 -14.36 -11.65 -17.79
CA ASP A 62 -15.10 -11.45 -16.54
C ASP A 62 -16.14 -10.34 -16.64
N GLU A 63 -17.33 -10.59 -16.10
CA GLU A 63 -18.37 -9.58 -15.94
C GLU A 63 -18.13 -8.77 -14.66
N VAL A 64 -18.14 -7.44 -14.76
CA VAL A 64 -17.92 -6.51 -13.65
C VAL A 64 -19.11 -5.57 -13.52
N VAL A 65 -19.63 -5.42 -12.31
CA VAL A 65 -20.66 -4.42 -11.98
C VAL A 65 -19.99 -3.21 -11.33
N ILE A 66 -20.27 -2.02 -11.85
CA ILE A 66 -19.74 -0.74 -11.36
C ILE A 66 -20.88 0.11 -10.81
#